data_AF-A0A7J8J8T3-F1
#
_entry.id   AF-A0A7J8J8T3-F1
#
_cell.length_a   1.000
_cell.length_b   1.000
_cell.length_c   1.000
_cell.angle_alpha   90.00
_cell.angle_beta   90.00
_cell.angle_gamma   90.00
#
_symmetry.space_group_name_H-M   'P 1'
#
loop_
_entity.id
_entity.type
_entity.pdbx_description
1 polymer ?
#
loop_
_entity_poly.entity_id
_entity_poly.type
_entity_poly.pdbx_seq_one_letter_code
_entity_poly.pdbx_strand_id
1 'polypeptide(L)'
;MVFPEKESLACTDLLSHQKHLTVGLPPEPREKTISAPLPYEVLTELIDEASEGDMSISILTQEIMVYLAMYMRTQPGLFAEMFRLRIGLIIQVMATELAHSLRCSAEEATDGLMNLSPSAMKNLLHHILSGKEFGVERSVRPIDSNISPAISIHEVGAVGATKTERTGIMQLKSEIKQSSGGHTLGIDLMSPSFLSPGTSMTPSSGSFPSVYDQKTFRDNRQGQWQRRRRLDGALNRVPIGFYQKVWKVLQKCHGLSVEGFVLPSSTTKEMTPGEIKFSVHVESVLNRVPQPEYRQLLVEAILVLTMMADIEIHSIGSIIAVEKIVHIANDLFLQEQKTLGADDSMLAKDPASGICTLLYDSAPSGRFGTMTYLSKAAATYVQEFLPHSICAMQ
;
A
#
# COMPACT_ATOMS: atom_id res chain seq x y z
N MET A 1 -11.32 31.51 -1.45
CA MET A 1 -10.25 32.14 -0.64
C MET A 1 -10.24 31.48 0.72
N VAL A 2 -9.29 30.58 0.93
CA VAL A 2 -8.94 30.09 2.26
C VAL A 2 -8.21 31.23 2.97
N PHE A 3 -8.46 31.42 4.26
CA PHE A 3 -7.85 32.52 5.01
C PHE A 3 -6.39 32.14 5.34
N PRO A 4 -5.39 33.01 5.11
CA PRO A 4 -3.96 32.73 5.32
C PRO A 4 -3.62 32.06 6.66
N GLU A 5 -4.27 32.51 7.74
CA GLU A 5 -4.08 31.96 9.09
C GLU A 5 -4.49 30.49 9.21
N LYS A 6 -5.47 30.03 8.42
CA LYS A 6 -5.98 28.65 8.49
C LYS A 6 -4.98 27.64 7.95
N GLU A 7 -4.14 28.02 6.99
CA GLU A 7 -3.17 27.13 6.34
C GLU A 7 -1.96 26.89 7.22
N SER A 8 -1.34 27.96 7.75
CA SER A 8 -0.24 27.83 8.71
C SER A 8 -0.71 27.08 9.97
N LEU A 9 -1.94 27.35 10.44
CA LEU A 9 -2.53 26.61 11.55
C LEU A 9 -2.74 25.12 11.20
N ALA A 10 -3.21 24.79 9.99
CA ALA A 10 -3.39 23.41 9.56
C ALA A 10 -2.06 22.64 9.49
N CYS A 11 -1.01 23.25 8.95
CA CYS A 11 0.33 22.68 8.93
C CYS A 11 0.84 22.41 10.35
N THR A 12 0.72 23.41 11.23
CA THR A 12 1.13 23.30 12.64
C THR A 12 0.34 22.23 13.38
N ASP A 13 -0.98 22.13 13.14
CA ASP A 13 -1.87 21.14 13.74
C ASP A 13 -1.43 19.72 13.37
N LEU A 14 -1.18 19.45 12.08
CA LEU A 14 -0.69 18.15 11.61
C LEU A 14 0.68 17.78 12.21
N LEU A 15 1.62 18.72 12.24
CA LEU A 15 2.95 18.52 12.82
C LEU A 15 2.88 18.27 14.34
N SER A 16 1.98 18.95 15.04
CA SER A 16 1.75 18.74 16.49
C SER A 16 1.20 17.34 16.80
N HIS A 17 0.49 16.73 15.85
CA HIS A 17 0.06 15.33 15.88
C HIS A 17 1.13 14.36 15.36
N GLN A 18 2.39 14.79 15.28
CA GLN A 18 3.55 14.00 14.89
C GLN A 18 3.43 13.44 13.47
N LYS A 19 2.80 14.23 12.57
CA LYS A 19 2.73 13.94 11.14
C LYS A 19 3.69 14.86 10.39
N HIS A 20 4.78 14.31 9.87
CA HIS A 20 5.60 15.03 8.90
C HIS A 20 4.83 15.21 7.60
N LEU A 21 5.06 16.32 6.90
CA LEU A 21 4.38 16.60 5.65
C LEU A 21 5.38 16.66 4.50
N THR A 22 4.94 16.26 3.31
CA THR A 22 5.63 16.62 2.07
C THR A 22 4.65 17.19 1.07
N VAL A 23 5.12 18.15 0.27
CA VAL A 23 4.38 18.77 -0.84
C VAL A 23 5.18 18.58 -2.13
N GLY A 24 4.49 18.62 -3.28
CA GLY A 24 5.07 18.23 -4.57
C GLY A 24 5.12 16.71 -4.78
N LEU A 25 5.46 16.30 -6.00
CA LEU A 25 5.59 14.88 -6.37
C LEU A 25 7.04 14.40 -6.21
N PRO A 26 7.27 13.16 -5.73
CA PRO A 26 8.61 12.59 -5.68
C PRO A 26 9.24 12.42 -7.08
N PRO A 27 10.59 12.33 -7.15
CA PRO A 27 11.55 12.44 -6.04
C PRO A 27 11.95 13.89 -5.71
N GLU A 28 12.77 14.08 -4.67
CA GLU A 28 13.50 15.33 -4.45
C GLU A 28 14.32 15.70 -5.72
N PRO A 29 14.45 16.99 -6.09
CA PRO A 29 14.09 18.19 -5.31
C PRO A 29 12.65 18.70 -5.50
N ARG A 30 11.82 18.02 -6.30
CA ARG A 30 10.42 18.42 -6.58
C ARG A 30 9.54 18.23 -5.35
N GLU A 31 9.73 17.12 -4.65
CA GLU A 31 9.12 16.90 -3.33
C GLU A 31 9.88 17.71 -2.27
N LYS A 32 9.15 18.47 -1.47
CA LYS A 32 9.68 19.28 -0.36
C LYS A 32 9.16 18.77 0.96
N THR A 33 10.06 18.58 1.94
CA THR A 33 9.70 18.09 3.27
C THR A 33 9.46 19.26 4.25
N ILE A 34 8.35 19.19 4.97
CA ILE A 34 8.00 20.09 6.07
C ILE A 34 8.01 19.27 7.35
N SER A 35 9.01 19.51 8.19
CA SER A 35 9.24 18.76 9.44
C SER A 35 9.09 19.60 10.71
N ALA A 36 8.93 20.91 10.57
CA ALA A 36 8.70 21.85 11.66
C ALA A 36 7.69 22.92 11.22
N PRO A 37 6.97 23.55 12.17
CA PRO A 37 6.05 24.63 11.83
C PRO A 37 6.79 25.76 11.12
N LEU A 38 6.22 26.23 10.02
CA LEU A 38 6.77 27.31 9.20
C LEU A 38 5.86 28.54 9.29
N PRO A 39 6.44 29.77 9.22
CA PRO A 39 5.66 30.97 8.95
C PRO A 39 4.85 30.84 7.66
N TYR A 40 3.72 31.53 7.57
CA TYR A 40 2.81 31.43 6.43
C TYR A 40 3.52 31.75 5.10
N GLU A 41 4.31 32.82 5.06
CA GLU A 41 5.00 33.29 3.86
C GLU A 41 5.97 32.23 3.34
N VAL A 42 6.76 31.63 4.24
CA VAL A 42 7.71 30.56 3.92
C VAL A 42 6.98 29.29 3.47
N LEU A 43 5.85 28.96 4.09
CA LEU A 43 5.04 27.81 3.70
C LEU A 43 4.47 27.98 2.30
N THR A 44 3.93 29.15 1.97
CA THR A 44 3.38 29.47 0.65
C THR A 44 4.47 29.41 -0.43
N GLU A 45 5.62 30.04 -0.20
CA GLU A 45 6.76 29.98 -1.13
C GLU A 45 7.20 28.53 -1.40
N LEU A 46 7.30 27.72 -0.34
CA LEU A 46 7.67 26.30 -0.45
C LEU A 46 6.63 25.50 -1.26
N ILE A 47 5.34 25.76 -1.07
CA ILE A 47 4.27 25.10 -1.84
C ILE A 47 4.29 25.55 -3.30
N ASP A 48 4.51 26.84 -3.57
CA ASP A 48 4.57 27.38 -4.93
C ASP A 48 5.77 26.82 -5.71
N GLU A 49 6.93 26.72 -5.06
CA GLU A 49 8.11 26.05 -5.62
C GLU A 49 7.82 24.56 -5.92
N ALA A 50 7.20 23.84 -4.98
CA ALA A 50 6.86 22.43 -5.15
C ALA A 50 5.78 22.19 -6.22
N SER A 51 4.98 23.22 -6.51
CA SER A 51 3.94 23.22 -7.54
C SER A 51 4.47 23.69 -8.90
N GLU A 52 5.77 23.93 -9.04
CA GLU A 52 6.42 24.38 -10.29
C GLU A 52 5.78 25.66 -10.89
N GLY A 53 5.23 26.52 -10.03
CA GLY A 53 4.53 27.74 -10.43
C GLY A 53 3.07 27.56 -10.87
N ASP A 54 2.51 26.35 -10.83
CA ASP A 54 1.08 26.12 -11.08
C ASP A 54 0.25 26.54 -9.86
N MET A 55 -0.40 27.70 -10.00
CA MET A 55 -1.30 28.26 -8.99
C MET A 55 -2.44 27.31 -8.61
N SER A 56 -2.95 26.51 -9.55
CA SER A 56 -4.07 25.59 -9.29
C SER A 56 -3.62 24.45 -8.39
N ILE A 57 -2.42 23.90 -8.63
CA ILE A 57 -1.82 22.86 -7.80
C ILE A 57 -1.45 23.39 -6.42
N SER A 58 -0.96 24.64 -6.33
CA SER A 58 -0.64 25.28 -5.06
C SER A 58 -1.89 25.45 -4.18
N ILE A 59 -2.97 26.01 -4.74
CA ILE A 59 -4.26 26.16 -4.05
C ILE A 59 -4.82 24.80 -3.65
N LEU A 60 -4.80 23.81 -4.54
CA LEU A 60 -5.25 22.45 -4.22
C LEU A 60 -4.44 21.84 -3.07
N THR A 61 -3.12 22.02 -3.07
CA THR A 61 -2.22 21.52 -2.02
C THR A 61 -2.57 22.14 -0.66
N GLN A 62 -2.81 23.45 -0.62
CA GLN A 62 -3.23 24.17 0.59
C GLN A 62 -4.61 23.67 1.08
N GLU A 63 -5.57 23.51 0.16
CA GLU A 63 -6.92 23.05 0.50
C GLU A 63 -6.91 21.61 1.07
N ILE A 64 -6.16 20.70 0.43
CA ILE A 64 -5.98 19.33 0.93
C ILE A 64 -5.29 19.33 2.30
N MET A 65 -4.28 20.18 2.53
CA MET A 65 -3.62 20.31 3.83
C MET A 65 -4.61 20.70 4.94
N VAL A 66 -5.50 21.67 4.66
CA VAL A 66 -6.55 22.10 5.59
C VAL A 66 -7.53 20.97 5.89
N TYR A 67 -7.94 20.20 4.88
CA TYR A 67 -8.82 19.06 5.10
C TYR A 67 -8.15 17.92 5.87
N LEU A 68 -6.87 17.64 5.61
CA LEU A 68 -6.09 16.68 6.39
C LEU A 68 -6.05 17.08 7.88
N ALA A 69 -5.76 18.35 8.19
CA ALA A 69 -5.75 18.85 9.56
C ALA A 69 -7.13 18.70 10.24
N MET A 70 -8.20 19.04 9.52
CA MET A 70 -9.56 18.84 10.01
C MET A 70 -9.89 17.36 10.30
N TYR A 71 -9.47 16.44 9.43
CA TYR A 71 -9.64 15.01 9.68
C TYR A 71 -8.77 14.50 10.82
N MET A 72 -7.55 15.03 10.99
CA MET A 72 -6.69 14.69 12.13
C MET A 72 -7.38 15.03 13.45
N ARG A 73 -8.03 16.20 13.55
CA ARG A 73 -8.78 16.60 14.75
C ARG A 73 -10.08 15.82 14.97
N THR A 74 -10.80 15.50 13.90
CA THR A 74 -12.16 14.92 14.01
C THR A 74 -12.17 13.39 13.99
N GLN A 75 -11.22 12.77 13.28
CA GLN A 75 -11.14 11.33 13.04
C GLN A 75 -9.67 10.87 13.00
N PRO A 76 -8.92 10.98 14.11
CA PRO A 76 -7.48 10.67 14.16
C PRO A 76 -7.15 9.23 13.73
N GLY A 77 -8.10 8.29 13.90
CA GLY A 77 -7.94 6.90 13.48
C GLY A 77 -7.71 6.69 11.97
N LEU A 78 -8.06 7.67 11.11
CA LEU A 78 -7.76 7.63 9.67
C LEU A 78 -6.25 7.65 9.38
N PHE A 79 -5.45 8.13 10.33
CA PHE A 79 -4.00 8.32 10.21
C PHE A 79 -3.20 7.34 11.07
N ALA A 80 -3.81 6.23 11.51
CA ALA A 80 -3.15 5.20 12.27
C ALA A 80 -1.93 4.66 11.51
N GLU A 81 -0.79 4.58 12.19
CA GLU A 81 0.50 4.11 11.63
C GLU A 81 1.06 4.89 10.42
N MET A 82 0.47 6.04 10.08
CA MET A 82 0.97 6.95 9.03
C MET A 82 1.74 8.10 9.70
N PHE A 83 3.06 8.19 9.53
CA PHE A 83 3.87 9.26 10.17
C PHE A 83 4.23 10.39 9.21
N ARG A 84 4.24 10.13 7.91
CA ARG A 84 4.39 11.16 6.88
C ARG A 84 3.17 11.22 5.96
N LEU A 85 2.62 12.41 5.77
CA LEU A 85 1.55 12.68 4.82
C LEU A 85 2.16 13.32 3.57
N ARG A 86 2.15 12.57 2.46
CA ARG A 86 2.70 13.00 1.18
C ARG A 86 1.60 13.62 0.34
N ILE A 87 1.38 14.92 0.49
CA ILE A 87 0.20 15.62 -0.05
C ILE A 87 0.18 15.52 -1.58
N GLY A 88 1.31 15.65 -2.26
CA GLY A 88 1.38 15.48 -3.71
C GLY A 88 0.94 14.07 -4.18
N LEU A 89 1.37 13.01 -3.50
CA LEU A 89 0.93 11.65 -3.81
C LEU A 89 -0.56 11.42 -3.47
N ILE A 90 -1.07 12.06 -2.41
CA ILE A 90 -2.50 12.03 -2.09
C ILE A 90 -3.32 12.65 -3.22
N ILE A 91 -2.90 13.82 -3.73
CA ILE A 91 -3.54 14.49 -4.88
C ILE A 91 -3.49 13.61 -6.13
N GLN A 92 -2.33 13.03 -6.44
CA GLN A 92 -2.18 12.13 -7.58
C GLN A 92 -3.11 10.91 -7.48
N VAL A 93 -3.22 10.34 -6.28
CA VAL A 93 -4.17 9.27 -5.99
C VAL A 93 -5.60 9.74 -6.22
N MET A 94 -6.00 10.90 -5.70
CA MET A 94 -7.35 11.44 -5.89
C MET A 94 -7.69 11.60 -7.37
N ALA A 95 -6.77 12.15 -8.17
CA ALA A 95 -6.94 12.29 -9.61
C ALA A 95 -7.03 10.93 -10.33
N THR A 96 -6.16 9.98 -9.97
CA THR A 96 -6.19 8.62 -10.55
C THR A 96 -7.50 7.90 -10.24
N GLU A 97 -8.03 8.10 -9.04
CA GLU A 97 -9.29 7.52 -8.60
C GLU A 97 -10.51 8.12 -9.30
N LEU A 98 -10.49 9.43 -9.56
CA LEU A 98 -11.49 10.07 -10.40
C LEU A 98 -11.41 9.56 -11.85
N ALA A 99 -10.20 9.44 -12.42
CA ALA A 99 -10.01 8.94 -13.77
C ALA A 99 -10.59 7.55 -13.95
N HIS A 100 -10.31 6.66 -12.98
CA HIS A 100 -10.83 5.30 -12.97
C HIS A 100 -12.36 5.27 -12.84
N SER A 101 -12.89 6.01 -11.86
CA SER A 101 -14.34 5.98 -11.56
C SER A 101 -15.17 6.59 -12.69
N LEU A 102 -14.68 7.66 -13.32
CA LEU A 102 -15.35 8.35 -14.44
C LEU A 102 -14.99 7.75 -15.82
N ARG A 103 -14.06 6.81 -15.88
CA ARG A 103 -13.50 6.22 -17.11
C ARG A 103 -13.03 7.29 -18.10
N CYS A 104 -12.35 8.31 -17.60
CA CYS A 104 -11.83 9.42 -18.39
C CYS A 104 -10.29 9.40 -18.46
N SER A 105 -9.72 10.30 -19.27
CA SER A 105 -8.27 10.50 -19.32
C SER A 105 -7.74 11.08 -17.99
N ALA A 106 -6.42 10.98 -17.78
CA ALA A 106 -5.76 11.56 -16.61
C ALA A 106 -5.88 13.10 -16.59
N GLU A 107 -5.84 13.74 -17.76
CA GLU A 107 -6.01 15.19 -17.92
C GLU A 107 -7.44 15.60 -17.51
N GLU A 108 -8.46 14.95 -18.08
CA GLU A 108 -9.86 15.21 -17.71
C GLU A 108 -10.14 14.98 -16.22
N ALA A 109 -9.49 14.00 -15.61
CA ALA A 109 -9.65 13.72 -14.19
C ALA A 109 -8.98 14.77 -13.31
N THR A 110 -7.83 15.29 -13.73
CA THR A 110 -7.13 16.38 -13.04
C THR A 110 -7.95 17.66 -13.13
N ASP A 111 -8.46 17.99 -14.31
CA ASP A 111 -9.39 19.10 -14.49
C ASP A 111 -10.66 18.91 -13.66
N GLY A 112 -11.21 17.69 -13.64
CA GLY A 112 -12.36 17.33 -12.81
C GLY A 112 -12.08 17.52 -11.31
N LEU A 113 -10.88 17.17 -10.85
CA LEU A 113 -10.44 17.35 -9.46
C LEU A 113 -10.37 18.84 -9.09
N MET A 114 -9.78 19.66 -9.96
CA MET A 114 -9.66 21.11 -9.77
C MET A 114 -11.02 21.82 -9.74
N ASN A 115 -12.04 21.23 -10.38
CA ASN A 115 -13.40 21.78 -10.45
C ASN A 115 -14.36 21.17 -9.41
N LEU A 116 -13.88 20.34 -8.48
CA LEU A 116 -14.72 19.82 -7.40
C LEU A 116 -15.18 20.93 -6.45
N SER A 117 -16.40 20.78 -5.93
CA SER A 117 -16.82 21.60 -4.79
C SER A 117 -16.02 21.24 -3.53
N PRO A 118 -15.87 22.17 -2.57
CA PRO A 118 -15.20 21.90 -1.29
C PRO A 118 -15.69 20.64 -0.58
N SER A 119 -17.01 20.39 -0.61
CA SER A 119 -17.61 19.19 0.00
C SER A 119 -17.29 17.91 -0.78
N ALA A 120 -17.29 17.95 -2.11
CA ALA A 120 -16.93 16.81 -2.94
C ALA A 120 -15.44 16.45 -2.77
N MET A 121 -14.55 17.44 -2.78
CA MET A 121 -13.11 17.23 -2.54
C MET A 121 -12.85 16.63 -1.16
N LYS A 122 -13.46 17.21 -0.12
CA LYS A 122 -13.41 16.69 1.24
C LYS A 122 -13.89 15.24 1.31
N ASN A 123 -15.02 14.91 0.69
CA ASN A 123 -15.56 13.56 0.66
C ASN A 123 -14.65 12.59 -0.10
N LEU A 124 -14.09 12.99 -1.25
CA LEU A 124 -13.13 12.17 -1.99
C LEU A 124 -11.94 11.83 -1.10
N LEU A 125 -11.33 12.84 -0.48
CA LEU A 125 -10.19 12.66 0.43
C LEU A 125 -10.53 11.70 1.57
N HIS A 126 -11.71 11.81 2.19
CA HIS A 126 -12.15 10.88 3.22
C HIS A 126 -12.24 9.44 2.72
N HIS A 127 -12.75 9.19 1.50
CA HIS A 127 -12.81 7.84 0.96
C HIS A 127 -11.40 7.27 0.69
N ILE A 128 -10.49 8.10 0.15
CA ILE A 128 -9.07 7.73 0.00
C ILE A 128 -8.45 7.37 1.36
N LEU A 129 -8.64 8.20 2.38
CA LEU A 129 -8.07 8.00 3.72
C LEU A 129 -8.76 6.87 4.51
N SER A 130 -10.05 6.61 4.31
CA SER A 130 -10.73 5.49 4.97
C SER A 130 -10.44 4.17 4.26
N GLY A 131 -10.13 4.23 2.97
CA GLY A 131 -9.96 3.04 2.14
C GLY A 131 -11.26 2.24 2.01
N LYS A 132 -12.40 2.93 2.06
CA LYS A 132 -13.72 2.40 1.72
C LYS A 132 -13.94 2.52 0.21
N GLU A 133 -14.70 1.61 -0.37
CA GLU A 133 -15.12 1.73 -1.77
C GLU A 133 -16.15 2.85 -1.93
N PHE A 134 -16.10 3.55 -3.06
CA PHE A 134 -16.98 4.66 -3.37
C PHE A 134 -17.26 4.71 -4.86
N GLY A 135 -18.41 5.28 -5.22
CA GLY A 135 -18.85 5.51 -6.58
C GLY A 135 -18.74 6.99 -6.91
N VAL A 136 -18.40 7.29 -8.16
CA VAL A 136 -18.34 8.65 -8.69
C VAL A 136 -19.18 8.71 -9.95
N GLU A 137 -20.09 9.67 -10.04
CA GLU A 137 -20.96 9.88 -11.19
C GLU A 137 -20.85 11.32 -11.70
N ARG A 138 -20.82 11.50 -13.03
CA ARG A 138 -20.97 12.82 -13.68
C ARG A 138 -22.47 13.10 -13.78
N SER A 139 -22.93 14.21 -13.19
CA SER A 139 -24.30 14.66 -13.40
C SER A 139 -24.45 15.10 -14.86
N VAL A 140 -25.30 14.40 -15.63
CA VAL A 140 -25.67 14.84 -16.97
C VAL A 140 -26.73 15.94 -16.82
N ARG A 141 -26.31 17.20 -16.89
CA ARG A 141 -27.26 18.32 -17.07
C ARG A 141 -27.50 18.52 -18.57
N PRO A 142 -28.72 18.91 -19.00
CA PRO A 142 -29.02 19.15 -20.41
C PRO A 142 -28.05 20.17 -21.04
N ILE A 143 -27.80 19.99 -22.34
CA ILE A 143 -26.77 20.61 -23.20
C ILE A 143 -26.79 22.15 -23.22
N ASP A 144 -27.78 22.81 -22.63
CA ASP A 144 -28.00 24.26 -22.72
C ASP A 144 -27.36 25.08 -21.58
N SER A 145 -26.40 24.53 -20.84
CA SER A 145 -25.70 25.28 -19.79
C SER A 145 -24.18 25.23 -19.97
N ASN A 146 -23.55 26.40 -20.16
CA ASN A 146 -22.09 26.63 -20.18
C ASN A 146 -21.42 26.34 -18.81
N ILE A 147 -21.92 25.38 -18.05
CA ILE A 147 -21.50 25.05 -16.69
C ILE A 147 -20.93 23.64 -16.73
N SER A 148 -19.68 23.48 -16.27
CA SER A 148 -19.00 22.19 -16.18
C SER A 148 -19.88 21.14 -15.46
N PRO A 149 -19.94 19.89 -15.94
CA PRO A 149 -20.78 18.86 -15.34
C PRO A 149 -20.37 18.63 -13.87
N ALA A 150 -21.36 18.65 -12.97
CA ALA A 150 -21.09 18.45 -11.54
C ALA A 150 -20.75 16.98 -11.24
N ILE A 151 -19.69 16.74 -10.47
CA ILE A 151 -19.28 15.40 -10.03
C ILE A 151 -19.93 15.11 -8.67
N SER A 152 -20.66 14.01 -8.56
CA SER A 152 -21.20 13.51 -7.28
C SER A 152 -20.44 12.27 -6.82
N ILE A 153 -20.19 12.18 -5.51
CA ILE A 153 -19.45 11.08 -4.87
C ILE A 153 -20.35 10.44 -3.83
N HIS A 154 -20.57 9.14 -3.94
CA HIS A 154 -21.46 8.37 -3.08
C HIS A 154 -20.74 7.15 -2.48
N GLU A 155 -21.05 6.82 -1.22
CA GLU A 155 -20.54 5.60 -0.58
C GLU A 155 -21.22 4.37 -1.20
N VAL A 156 -20.45 3.42 -1.71
CA VAL A 156 -20.99 2.18 -2.31
C VAL A 156 -20.91 1.07 -1.26
N GLY A 157 -21.92 1.04 -0.38
CA GLY A 157 -22.17 -0.05 0.56
C GLY A 157 -21.16 -0.21 1.71
N ALA A 158 -21.60 -0.89 2.77
CA ALA A 158 -20.80 -1.16 3.96
C ALA A 158 -19.95 -2.44 3.80
N VAL A 159 -18.87 -2.41 3.03
CA VAL A 159 -17.83 -3.45 3.16
C VAL A 159 -16.46 -2.85 2.94
N GLY A 160 -15.74 -2.64 4.04
CA GLY A 160 -14.34 -2.27 3.96
C GLY A 160 -13.62 -2.42 5.29
N ALA A 161 -13.44 -3.66 5.71
CA ALA A 161 -12.65 -4.06 6.88
C ALA A 161 -11.31 -3.29 6.96
N THR A 162 -10.87 -2.84 8.12
CA THR A 162 -9.63 -2.03 8.26
C THR A 162 -8.42 -2.74 7.62
N LYS A 163 -7.34 -2.02 7.28
CA LYS A 163 -6.14 -2.64 6.65
C LYS A 163 -5.68 -3.90 7.41
N THR A 164 -5.76 -3.87 8.74
CA THR A 164 -5.45 -5.01 9.63
C THR A 164 -6.26 -6.27 9.29
N GLU A 165 -7.55 -6.15 8.99
CA GLU A 165 -8.44 -7.27 8.67
C GLU A 165 -8.25 -7.80 7.25
N ARG A 166 -7.78 -6.97 6.31
CA ARG A 166 -7.64 -7.32 4.88
C ARG A 166 -6.30 -7.97 4.51
N THR A 167 -5.30 -7.90 5.38
CA THR A 167 -3.93 -8.38 5.08
C THR A 167 -3.80 -9.91 4.94
N GLY A 168 -4.86 -10.69 5.15
CA GLY A 168 -4.84 -12.17 5.06
C GLY A 168 -4.01 -12.85 6.17
N ILE A 169 -3.40 -12.07 7.06
CA ILE A 169 -2.46 -12.53 8.11
C ILE A 169 -3.11 -13.54 9.05
N MET A 170 -4.39 -13.37 9.39
CA MET A 170 -5.08 -14.30 10.30
C MET A 170 -5.21 -15.70 9.69
N GLN A 171 -5.50 -15.81 8.39
CA GLN A 171 -5.58 -17.08 7.67
C GLN A 171 -4.21 -17.73 7.57
N LEU A 172 -3.20 -16.97 7.13
CA LEU A 172 -1.82 -17.48 7.03
C LEU A 172 -1.28 -17.96 8.38
N LYS A 173 -1.50 -17.20 9.46
CA LYS A 173 -1.07 -17.59 10.81
C LYS A 173 -1.77 -18.87 11.29
N SER A 174 -3.03 -19.09 10.91
CA SER A 174 -3.72 -20.36 11.22
C SER A 174 -3.16 -21.53 10.42
N GLU A 175 -2.82 -21.33 9.14
CA GLU A 175 -2.22 -22.36 8.27
C GLU A 175 -0.81 -22.75 8.76
N ILE A 176 0.03 -21.78 9.15
CA ILE A 176 1.38 -22.02 9.73
C ILE A 176 1.29 -22.76 11.07
N LYS A 177 0.29 -22.45 11.90
CA LYS A 177 0.10 -23.15 13.18
C LYS A 177 -0.37 -24.60 13.00
N GLN A 178 -1.18 -24.88 11.98
CA GLN A 178 -1.64 -26.24 11.67
C GLN A 178 -0.50 -27.13 11.16
N SER A 179 0.49 -26.59 10.47
CA SER A 179 1.67 -27.36 10.01
C SER A 179 2.75 -27.58 11.09
N SER A 180 2.68 -26.86 12.22
CA SER A 180 3.66 -26.96 13.33
C SER A 180 3.30 -27.99 14.40
N GLY A 181 2.16 -28.68 14.25
CA GLY A 181 1.67 -29.69 15.19
C GLY A 181 2.25 -31.09 14.94
N GLY A 182 3.50 -31.31 15.37
CA GLY A 182 4.06 -32.64 15.63
C GLY A 182 4.48 -33.46 14.40
N HIS A 183 5.75 -33.37 14.01
CA HIS A 183 6.70 -34.48 13.84
C HIS A 183 8.05 -33.90 13.36
N THR A 184 9.13 -34.60 13.71
CA THR A 184 10.55 -34.27 13.56
C THR A 184 11.00 -33.77 12.17
N LEU A 185 12.02 -32.90 12.19
CA LEU A 185 12.76 -32.29 11.09
C LEU A 185 12.87 -33.16 9.82
N GLY A 186 12.07 -32.80 8.83
CA GLY A 186 12.15 -33.22 7.44
C GLY A 186 11.23 -32.30 6.64
N ILE A 187 11.77 -31.20 6.12
CA ILE A 187 11.01 -30.27 5.27
C ILE A 187 10.87 -30.95 3.90
N ASP A 188 9.90 -31.85 3.76
CA ASP A 188 9.44 -32.32 2.45
C ASP A 188 8.28 -31.43 1.95
N LEU A 189 8.65 -30.22 1.52
CA LEU A 189 7.78 -29.28 0.81
C LEU A 189 7.52 -29.71 -0.66
N MET A 190 7.56 -31.02 -0.93
CA MET A 190 7.34 -31.67 -2.23
C MET A 190 6.32 -32.82 -2.17
N SER A 191 5.58 -32.97 -1.05
CA SER A 191 4.52 -33.99 -0.97
C SER A 191 3.30 -33.63 -1.85
N PRO A 192 2.70 -34.57 -2.60
CA PRO A 192 1.58 -34.31 -3.52
C PRO A 192 0.26 -33.94 -2.84
N SER A 193 0.22 -33.91 -1.51
CA SER A 193 -0.99 -33.71 -0.71
C SER A 193 -1.60 -32.30 -0.83
N PHE A 194 -0.91 -31.35 -1.48
CA PHE A 194 -1.45 -30.02 -1.82
C PHE A 194 -2.35 -30.01 -3.07
N LEU A 195 -2.57 -31.16 -3.73
CA LEU A 195 -3.36 -31.26 -4.97
C LEU A 195 -4.82 -31.70 -4.80
N SER A 196 -5.34 -31.85 -3.58
CA SER A 196 -6.75 -32.20 -3.41
C SER A 196 -7.67 -30.96 -3.50
N PRO A 197 -8.72 -30.97 -4.35
CA PRO A 197 -9.65 -29.86 -4.48
C PRO A 197 -10.54 -29.78 -3.23
N GLY A 198 -10.24 -28.82 -2.35
CA GLY A 198 -11.10 -28.46 -1.22
C GLY A 198 -12.33 -27.69 -1.71
N THR A 199 -13.49 -28.17 -1.32
CA THR A 199 -14.85 -27.76 -1.70
C THR A 199 -15.06 -26.25 -1.74
N SER A 200 -15.30 -25.70 -2.93
CA SER A 200 -15.74 -24.31 -3.13
C SER A 200 -17.18 -24.14 -2.67
N MET A 201 -17.44 -23.12 -1.84
CA MET A 201 -18.79 -22.67 -1.51
C MET A 201 -19.49 -22.15 -2.79
N THR A 202 -20.57 -22.82 -3.19
CA THR A 202 -21.45 -22.39 -4.30
C THR A 202 -22.35 -21.24 -3.86
N PRO A 203 -22.45 -20.12 -4.60
CA PRO A 203 -23.59 -19.22 -4.48
C PRO A 203 -24.74 -19.73 -5.35
N SER A 204 -25.92 -19.76 -4.76
CA SER A 204 -27.17 -20.25 -5.34
C SER A 204 -27.58 -19.54 -6.64
N SER A 205 -28.06 -20.37 -7.55
CA SER A 205 -28.71 -20.10 -8.84
C SER A 205 -29.69 -18.94 -8.87
N GLY A 206 -29.51 -18.02 -9.83
CA GLY A 206 -30.52 -17.08 -10.33
C GLY A 206 -30.43 -16.98 -11.87
N SER A 207 -31.53 -17.27 -12.55
CA SER A 207 -31.66 -17.56 -13.98
C SER A 207 -31.26 -16.44 -14.96
N PHE A 208 -30.67 -16.83 -16.09
CA PHE A 208 -30.43 -15.99 -17.28
C PHE A 208 -31.69 -15.84 -18.16
N PRO A 209 -31.79 -14.75 -18.92
CA PRO A 209 -32.20 -14.84 -20.32
C PRO A 209 -31.04 -14.42 -21.24
N SER A 210 -30.76 -15.26 -22.23
CA SER A 210 -29.82 -14.99 -23.30
C SER A 210 -30.38 -13.96 -24.28
N VAL A 211 -29.64 -12.89 -24.58
CA VAL A 211 -29.59 -12.28 -25.91
C VAL A 211 -28.19 -11.68 -26.08
N TYR A 212 -27.60 -11.94 -27.25
CA TYR A 212 -26.26 -11.56 -27.68
C TYR A 212 -25.93 -10.09 -27.43
N ASP A 213 -24.90 -9.83 -26.62
CA ASP A 213 -24.08 -8.64 -26.77
C ASP A 213 -22.64 -8.98 -26.33
N GLN A 214 -21.74 -9.01 -27.31
CA GLN A 214 -20.31 -9.33 -27.13
C GLN A 214 -19.59 -8.12 -26.52
N LYS A 215 -19.98 -7.74 -25.30
CA LYS A 215 -19.18 -6.89 -24.43
C LYS A 215 -18.31 -7.84 -23.63
N THR A 216 -17.00 -7.81 -23.87
CA THR A 216 -16.00 -8.39 -22.96
C THR A 216 -16.34 -7.94 -21.54
N PHE A 217 -16.94 -8.84 -20.75
CA PHE A 217 -17.07 -8.67 -19.31
C PHE A 217 -15.63 -8.73 -18.77
N ARG A 218 -14.92 -7.58 -18.79
CA ARG A 218 -13.81 -7.38 -17.86
C ARG A 218 -14.43 -7.57 -16.48
N ASP A 219 -14.01 -8.63 -15.80
CA ASP A 219 -14.45 -8.89 -14.44
C ASP A 219 -14.22 -7.61 -13.64
N ASN A 220 -15.26 -7.03 -13.03
CA ASN A 220 -15.19 -5.77 -12.27
C ASN A 220 -14.21 -5.84 -11.08
N ARG A 221 -13.58 -7.02 -10.89
CA ARG A 221 -12.61 -7.38 -9.87
C ARG A 221 -11.15 -7.22 -10.30
N GLN A 222 -10.88 -7.14 -11.60
CA GLN A 222 -9.53 -6.93 -12.11
C GLN A 222 -9.05 -5.50 -11.81
N GLY A 223 -7.84 -5.36 -11.31
CA GLY A 223 -7.19 -4.12 -10.90
C GLY A 223 -7.48 -3.69 -9.46
N GLN A 224 -8.37 -4.37 -8.73
CA GLN A 224 -8.78 -3.95 -7.38
C GLN A 224 -7.64 -4.00 -6.37
N TRP A 225 -6.82 -5.04 -6.40
CA TRP A 225 -5.73 -5.18 -5.43
C TRP A 225 -4.54 -4.33 -5.80
N GLN A 226 -4.24 -4.20 -7.10
CA GLN A 226 -3.22 -3.27 -7.56
C GLN A 226 -3.57 -1.85 -7.16
N ARG A 227 -4.81 -1.42 -7.44
CA ARG A 227 -5.38 -0.13 -6.99
C ARG A 227 -5.17 0.05 -5.49
N ARG A 228 -5.57 -0.93 -4.68
CA ARG A 228 -5.44 -0.88 -3.22
C ARG A 228 -3.99 -0.70 -2.76
N ARG A 229 -3.06 -1.41 -3.38
CA ARG A 229 -1.62 -1.28 -3.10
C ARG A 229 -1.10 0.10 -3.49
N ARG A 230 -1.56 0.69 -4.61
CA ARG A 230 -1.20 2.08 -4.98
C ARG A 230 -1.66 3.05 -3.89
N LEU A 231 -2.91 2.93 -3.45
CA LEU A 231 -3.52 3.76 -2.41
C LEU A 231 -2.74 3.66 -1.09
N ASP A 232 -2.59 2.45 -0.57
CA ASP A 232 -1.92 2.25 0.71
C ASP A 232 -0.43 2.62 0.63
N GLY A 233 0.22 2.38 -0.50
CA GLY A 233 1.60 2.76 -0.76
C GLY A 233 1.79 4.27 -0.75
N ALA A 234 0.97 5.01 -1.49
CA ALA A 234 1.01 6.46 -1.57
C ALA A 234 0.75 7.13 -0.20
N LEU A 235 -0.14 6.53 0.60
CA LEU A 235 -0.48 6.99 1.95
C LEU A 235 0.51 6.54 3.03
N ASN A 236 1.57 5.79 2.70
CA ASN A 236 2.46 5.16 3.67
C ASN A 236 1.72 4.36 4.74
N ARG A 237 0.60 3.76 4.36
CA ARG A 237 -0.26 3.03 5.29
C ARG A 237 0.33 1.65 5.54
N VAL A 238 0.40 1.25 6.79
CA VAL A 238 0.81 -0.09 7.22
C VAL A 238 -0.19 -0.63 8.25
N PRO A 239 -0.23 -1.95 8.52
CA PRO A 239 -1.13 -2.51 9.53
C PRO A 239 -0.78 -2.03 10.95
N ILE A 240 -1.76 -2.03 11.85
CA ILE A 240 -1.54 -1.63 13.25
C ILE A 240 -0.45 -2.47 13.91
N GLY A 241 0.49 -1.78 14.57
CA GLY A 241 1.63 -2.41 15.25
C GLY A 241 2.70 -2.92 14.29
N PHE A 242 2.70 -2.50 13.02
CA PHE A 242 3.71 -2.88 12.04
C PHE A 242 5.12 -2.57 12.54
N TYR A 243 5.37 -1.34 13.00
CA TYR A 243 6.69 -0.94 13.48
C TYR A 243 7.15 -1.77 14.69
N GLN A 244 6.25 -2.05 15.64
CA GLN A 244 6.55 -2.94 16.77
C GLN A 244 6.98 -4.34 16.33
N LYS A 245 6.39 -4.84 15.23
CA LYS A 245 6.76 -6.13 14.66
C LYS A 245 8.09 -6.06 13.91
N VAL A 246 8.35 -4.99 13.17
CA VAL A 246 9.66 -4.76 12.52
C VAL A 246 10.78 -4.76 13.56
N TRP A 247 10.55 -4.11 14.71
CA TRP A 247 11.49 -4.13 15.83
C TRP A 247 11.87 -5.55 16.24
N LYS A 248 10.88 -6.43 16.43
CA LYS A 248 11.11 -7.83 16.81
C LYS A 248 11.92 -8.58 15.75
N VAL A 249 11.71 -8.29 14.47
CA VAL A 249 12.51 -8.88 13.38
C VAL A 249 13.96 -8.41 13.46
N LEU A 250 14.20 -7.12 13.68
CA LEU A 250 15.55 -6.56 13.82
C LEU A 250 16.32 -7.09 15.04
N GLN A 251 15.63 -7.54 16.08
CA GLN A 251 16.27 -8.22 17.21
C GLN A 251 16.82 -9.60 16.85
N LYS A 252 16.44 -10.16 15.69
CA LYS A 252 16.83 -11.50 15.24
C LYS A 252 17.74 -11.50 14.00
N CYS A 253 17.99 -10.36 13.37
CA CYS A 253 18.86 -10.25 12.18
C CYS A 253 19.87 -9.10 12.35
N HIS A 254 20.83 -8.96 11.44
CA HIS A 254 21.75 -7.82 11.46
C HIS A 254 21.12 -6.54 10.92
N GLY A 255 20.06 -6.66 10.12
CA GLY A 255 19.29 -5.55 9.56
C GLY A 255 18.33 -6.01 8.47
N LEU A 256 17.49 -5.08 8.02
CA LEU A 256 16.63 -5.24 6.84
C LEU A 256 17.16 -4.35 5.73
N SER A 257 17.44 -4.89 4.55
CA SER A 257 17.71 -4.10 3.35
C SER A 257 16.42 -3.90 2.57
N VAL A 258 16.23 -2.68 2.07
CA VAL A 258 15.19 -2.30 1.10
C VAL A 258 15.86 -1.47 0.02
N GLU A 259 15.90 -1.98 -1.21
CA GLU A 259 16.53 -1.30 -2.36
C GLU A 259 17.98 -0.83 -2.06
N GLY A 260 18.76 -1.68 -1.38
CA GLY A 260 20.14 -1.38 -0.98
C GLY A 260 20.29 -0.47 0.23
N PHE A 261 19.20 0.10 0.78
CA PHE A 261 19.23 0.85 2.03
C PHE A 261 18.99 -0.06 3.22
N VAL A 262 19.93 -0.05 4.17
CA VAL A 262 19.88 -0.93 5.33
C VAL A 262 19.29 -0.20 6.53
N LEU A 263 18.27 -0.81 7.13
CA LEU A 263 17.79 -0.55 8.48
C LEU A 263 18.56 -1.48 9.44
N PRO A 264 19.58 -0.99 10.16
CA PRO A 264 20.44 -1.85 10.96
C PRO A 264 19.77 -2.29 12.27
N SER A 265 20.15 -3.46 12.77
CA SER A 265 19.73 -3.95 14.09
C SER A 265 20.20 -3.07 15.25
N SER A 266 21.28 -2.30 15.08
CA SER A 266 21.77 -1.33 16.09
C SER A 266 20.71 -0.29 16.46
N THR A 267 19.79 0.03 15.55
CA THR A 267 18.65 0.92 15.84
C THR A 267 17.82 0.40 17.03
N THR A 268 17.76 -0.92 17.24
CA THR A 268 17.06 -1.51 18.40
C THR A 268 17.77 -1.30 19.73
N LYS A 269 19.05 -0.91 19.72
CA LYS A 269 19.84 -0.58 20.91
C LYS A 269 19.81 0.91 21.25
N GLU A 270 19.52 1.74 20.25
CA GLU A 270 19.58 3.21 20.35
C GLU A 270 18.22 3.86 20.59
N MET A 271 17.13 3.14 20.38
CA MET A 271 15.74 3.64 20.43
C MET A 271 14.87 2.71 21.29
N THR A 272 13.56 2.95 21.33
CA THR A 272 12.59 1.99 21.88
C THR A 272 11.53 1.61 20.85
N PRO A 273 10.89 0.42 20.95
CA PRO A 273 9.97 -0.05 19.92
C PRO A 273 8.75 0.88 19.76
N GLY A 274 8.30 1.53 20.84
CA GLY A 274 7.18 2.49 20.85
C GLY A 274 7.52 3.92 20.44
N GLU A 275 8.79 4.25 20.21
CA GLU A 275 9.20 5.60 19.84
C GLU A 275 8.91 5.91 18.37
N ILE A 276 8.44 7.13 18.13
CA ILE A 276 8.18 7.64 16.78
C ILE A 276 9.45 7.74 15.96
N LYS A 277 10.59 8.03 16.60
CA LYS A 277 11.90 8.08 15.93
C LYS A 277 12.20 6.77 15.21
N PHE A 278 11.91 5.63 15.84
CA PHE A 278 12.07 4.33 15.21
C PHE A 278 11.12 4.17 14.01
N SER A 279 9.83 4.45 14.20
CA SER A 279 8.82 4.34 13.13
C SER A 279 9.14 5.22 11.92
N VAL A 280 9.55 6.47 12.15
CA VAL A 280 9.98 7.41 11.10
C VAL A 280 11.23 6.90 10.37
N HIS A 281 12.16 6.24 11.07
CA HIS A 281 13.34 5.65 10.45
C HIS A 281 12.98 4.47 9.53
N VAL A 282 12.11 3.57 10.00
CA VAL A 282 11.56 2.48 9.16
C VAL A 282 10.84 3.03 7.93
N GLU A 283 9.97 4.03 8.13
CA GLU A 283 9.23 4.65 7.03
C GLU A 283 10.17 5.35 6.04
N SER A 284 11.23 6.00 6.53
CA SER A 284 12.24 6.63 5.67
C SER A 284 12.97 5.64 4.76
N VAL A 285 13.17 4.40 5.21
CA VAL A 285 13.76 3.33 4.38
C VAL A 285 12.75 2.86 3.34
N LEU A 286 11.49 2.63 3.72
CA LEU A 286 10.42 2.24 2.77
C LEU A 286 10.10 3.33 1.74
N ASN A 287 10.22 4.61 2.11
CA ASN A 287 9.96 5.74 1.22
C ASN A 287 10.99 5.90 0.10
N ARG A 288 12.14 5.20 0.17
CA ARG A 288 13.12 5.14 -0.92
C ARG A 288 12.57 4.45 -2.16
N VAL A 289 11.60 3.55 -1.98
CA VAL A 289 10.93 2.83 -3.05
C VAL A 289 9.97 3.79 -3.74
N PRO A 290 10.14 4.16 -5.02
CA PRO A 290 9.30 5.17 -5.66
C PRO A 290 7.87 4.67 -5.91
N GLN A 291 7.73 3.43 -6.39
CA GLN A 291 6.44 2.85 -6.80
C GLN A 291 5.64 2.44 -5.56
N PRO A 292 4.42 2.97 -5.35
CA PRO A 292 3.65 2.71 -4.14
C PRO A 292 3.21 1.24 -4.02
N GLU A 293 2.94 0.56 -5.13
CA GLU A 293 2.51 -0.84 -5.15
C GLU A 293 3.66 -1.77 -4.76
N TYR A 294 4.87 -1.48 -5.27
CA TYR A 294 6.07 -2.21 -4.91
C TYR A 294 6.41 -2.01 -3.44
N ARG A 295 6.31 -0.77 -2.94
CA ARG A 295 6.45 -0.45 -1.52
C ARG A 295 5.50 -1.30 -0.65
N GLN A 296 4.26 -1.52 -1.10
CA GLN A 296 3.32 -2.38 -0.37
C GLN A 296 3.68 -3.87 -0.42
N LEU A 297 4.21 -4.39 -1.53
CA LEU A 297 4.73 -5.78 -1.54
C LEU A 297 5.90 -5.95 -0.57
N LEU A 298 6.78 -4.95 -0.43
CA LEU A 298 7.86 -4.97 0.57
C LEU A 298 7.31 -4.93 2.00
N VAL A 299 6.26 -4.15 2.26
CA VAL A 299 5.55 -4.17 3.55
C VAL A 299 4.94 -5.55 3.83
N GLU A 300 4.30 -6.17 2.83
CA GLU A 300 3.76 -7.54 2.94
C GLU A 300 4.88 -8.57 3.21
N ALA A 301 6.02 -8.47 2.53
CA ALA A 301 7.18 -9.33 2.75
C ALA A 301 7.74 -9.20 4.17
N ILE A 302 7.86 -7.96 4.67
CA ILE A 302 8.26 -7.69 6.06
C ILE A 302 7.24 -8.31 7.03
N LEU A 303 5.94 -8.20 6.76
CA LEU A 303 4.91 -8.83 7.58
C LEU A 303 5.04 -10.37 7.62
N VAL A 304 5.38 -11.01 6.50
CA VAL A 304 5.70 -12.45 6.48
C VAL A 304 6.90 -12.75 7.38
N LEU A 305 7.99 -11.98 7.29
CA LEU A 305 9.15 -12.14 8.17
C LEU A 305 8.78 -11.99 9.65
N THR A 306 7.84 -11.12 9.99
CA THR A 306 7.36 -10.99 11.38
C THR A 306 6.64 -12.23 11.87
N MET A 307 5.92 -12.93 10.99
CA MET A 307 5.25 -14.19 11.34
C MET A 307 6.26 -15.33 11.52
N MET A 308 7.34 -15.34 10.72
CA MET A 308 8.44 -16.29 10.90
C MET A 308 9.27 -16.00 12.16
N ALA A 309 9.46 -14.73 12.51
CA ALA A 309 10.16 -14.31 13.72
C ALA A 309 9.41 -14.70 15.00
N ASP A 310 8.09 -14.91 14.96
CA ASP A 310 7.33 -15.45 16.09
C ASP A 310 7.59 -16.97 16.29
N ILE A 311 8.15 -17.66 15.29
CA ILE A 311 8.65 -19.04 15.40
C ILE A 311 10.06 -18.95 16.02
N GLU A 312 10.40 -19.82 16.97
CA GLU A 312 11.58 -19.74 17.86
C GLU A 312 12.96 -19.89 17.17
N ILE A 313 13.22 -19.15 16.09
CA ILE A 313 14.55 -18.98 15.52
C ILE A 313 15.32 -18.02 16.45
N HIS A 314 16.45 -18.49 17.00
CA HIS A 314 17.28 -17.73 17.93
C HIS A 314 18.01 -16.54 17.26
N SER A 315 18.52 -16.70 16.04
CA SER A 315 19.08 -15.60 15.23
C SER A 315 19.23 -16.03 13.77
N ILE A 316 18.89 -15.14 12.84
CA ILE A 316 19.16 -15.27 11.40
C ILE A 316 20.59 -14.81 11.07
N GLY A 317 21.19 -13.95 11.91
CA GLY A 317 22.61 -13.60 11.83
C GLY A 317 23.08 -12.94 10.52
N SER A 318 22.18 -12.40 9.71
CA SER A 318 22.51 -11.75 8.42
C SER A 318 21.65 -10.51 8.17
N ILE A 319 22.01 -9.71 7.15
CA ILE A 319 21.13 -8.67 6.62
C ILE A 319 20.14 -9.34 5.68
N ILE A 320 18.85 -9.19 5.96
CA ILE A 320 17.78 -9.78 5.14
C ILE A 320 17.42 -8.77 4.05
N ALA A 321 17.65 -9.10 2.79
CA ALA A 321 17.24 -8.28 1.66
C ALA A 321 15.77 -8.52 1.33
N VAL A 322 14.91 -7.58 1.69
CA VAL A 322 13.45 -7.70 1.52
C VAL A 322 13.09 -7.70 0.03
N GLU A 323 13.78 -6.89 -0.78
CA GLU A 323 13.64 -6.85 -2.24
C GLU A 323 13.87 -8.23 -2.87
N LYS A 324 14.87 -8.99 -2.40
CA LYS A 324 15.15 -10.34 -2.92
C LYS A 324 14.01 -11.31 -2.64
N ILE A 325 13.39 -11.23 -1.46
CA ILE A 325 12.23 -12.06 -1.11
C ILE A 325 11.06 -11.76 -2.07
N VAL A 326 10.79 -10.49 -2.36
CA VAL A 326 9.72 -10.11 -3.30
C VAL A 326 10.01 -10.61 -4.71
N HIS A 327 11.27 -10.51 -5.18
CA HIS A 327 11.66 -11.04 -6.48
C HIS A 327 11.56 -12.57 -6.58
N ILE A 328 12.00 -13.31 -5.54
CA ILE A 328 11.83 -14.77 -5.49
C ILE A 328 10.34 -15.12 -5.51
N ALA A 329 9.51 -14.41 -4.74
CA ALA A 329 8.06 -14.62 -4.76
C ALA A 329 7.45 -14.37 -6.14
N ASN A 330 7.92 -13.34 -6.84
CA ASN A 330 7.51 -13.05 -8.21
C ASN A 330 7.94 -14.14 -9.19
N ASP A 331 9.14 -14.68 -9.08
CA ASP A 331 9.61 -15.75 -9.95
C ASP A 331 8.82 -17.06 -9.71
N LEU A 332 8.52 -17.38 -8.45
CA LEU A 332 7.63 -18.50 -8.09
C LEU A 332 6.23 -18.31 -8.67
N PHE A 333 5.67 -17.11 -8.57
CA PHE A 333 4.36 -16.77 -9.16
C PHE A 333 4.38 -16.95 -10.68
N LEU A 334 5.37 -16.38 -11.36
CA LEU A 334 5.53 -16.46 -12.81
C LEU A 334 5.65 -17.91 -13.28
N GLN A 335 6.45 -18.72 -12.59
CA GLN A 335 6.61 -20.13 -12.91
C GLN A 335 5.29 -20.88 -12.79
N GLU A 336 4.55 -20.69 -11.69
CA GLU A 336 3.25 -21.34 -11.49
C GLU A 336 2.21 -20.89 -12.54
N GLN A 337 2.14 -19.59 -12.87
CA GLN A 337 1.26 -19.09 -13.92
C GLN A 337 1.62 -19.64 -15.31
N LYS A 338 2.91 -19.76 -15.64
CA LYS A 338 3.34 -20.38 -16.91
C LYS A 338 2.94 -21.84 -16.99
N THR A 339 3.06 -22.61 -15.90
CA THR A 339 2.59 -24.00 -15.84
C THR A 339 1.07 -24.10 -16.02
N LEU A 340 0.32 -23.08 -15.62
CA LEU A 340 -1.14 -22.99 -15.82
C LEU A 340 -1.54 -22.46 -17.21
N GLY A 341 -0.57 -22.16 -18.09
CA GLY A 341 -0.82 -21.74 -19.47
C GLY A 341 -0.93 -20.23 -19.68
N ALA A 342 -0.51 -19.40 -18.72
CA ALA A 342 -0.42 -17.96 -18.94
C ALA A 342 0.68 -17.63 -19.98
N ASP A 343 0.35 -16.75 -20.93
CA ASP A 343 1.29 -16.29 -21.94
C ASP A 343 2.17 -15.12 -21.43
N ASP A 344 3.22 -14.77 -22.17
CA ASP A 344 4.13 -13.68 -21.77
C ASP A 344 3.44 -12.30 -21.77
N SER A 345 2.31 -12.13 -22.48
CA SER A 345 1.55 -10.88 -22.49
C SER A 345 0.76 -10.69 -21.18
N MET A 346 0.19 -11.78 -20.65
CA MET A 346 -0.46 -11.80 -19.34
C MET A 346 0.55 -11.58 -18.21
N LEU A 347 1.79 -12.05 -18.40
CA LEU A 347 2.87 -11.95 -17.42
C LEU A 347 3.75 -10.71 -17.61
N ALA A 348 3.17 -9.64 -18.16
CA ALA A 348 3.83 -8.37 -18.32
C ALA A 348 4.37 -7.86 -16.97
N LYS A 349 5.65 -7.45 -16.99
CA LYS A 349 6.35 -6.92 -15.83
C LYS A 349 6.32 -5.39 -15.86
N ASP A 350 6.17 -4.79 -14.68
CA ASP A 350 6.44 -3.37 -14.51
C ASP A 350 7.93 -3.11 -14.79
N PRO A 351 8.29 -2.25 -15.76
CA PRO A 351 9.69 -2.01 -16.11
C PRO A 351 10.51 -1.40 -14.98
N ALA A 352 9.87 -0.70 -14.04
CA ALA A 352 10.57 -0.03 -12.96
C ALA A 352 10.96 -0.99 -11.82
N SER A 353 10.07 -1.92 -11.45
CA SER A 353 10.30 -2.87 -10.36
C SER A 353 10.63 -4.29 -10.81
N GLY A 354 10.39 -4.64 -12.08
CA GLY A 354 10.53 -6.02 -12.58
C GLY A 354 9.47 -7.01 -12.09
N ILE A 355 8.46 -6.54 -11.36
CA ILE A 355 7.39 -7.38 -10.79
C ILE A 355 6.25 -7.53 -11.79
N CYS A 356 5.67 -8.73 -11.85
CA CYS A 356 4.52 -9.05 -12.68
C CYS A 356 3.29 -8.22 -12.27
N THR A 357 2.63 -7.60 -13.24
CA THR A 357 1.43 -6.78 -12.99
C THR A 357 0.29 -7.60 -12.37
N LEU A 358 0.12 -8.86 -12.78
CA LEU A 358 -0.83 -9.80 -12.14
C LEU A 358 -0.51 -10.09 -10.67
N LEU A 359 0.76 -10.11 -10.27
CA LEU A 359 1.11 -10.28 -8.86
C LEU A 359 0.70 -9.04 -8.05
N TYR A 360 0.91 -7.83 -8.61
CA TYR A 360 0.40 -6.61 -8.00
C TYR A 360 -1.12 -6.60 -7.84
N ASP A 361 -1.84 -7.32 -8.68
CA ASP A 361 -3.30 -7.43 -8.61
C ASP A 361 -3.82 -8.71 -7.93
N SER A 362 -2.92 -9.53 -7.40
CA SER A 362 -3.30 -10.73 -6.65
C SER A 362 -3.75 -10.36 -5.24
N ALA A 363 -4.81 -11.02 -4.74
CA ALA A 363 -5.25 -10.86 -3.37
C ALA A 363 -4.13 -11.20 -2.37
N PRO A 364 -4.12 -10.65 -1.15
CA PRO A 364 -3.14 -11.06 -0.14
C PRO A 364 -3.23 -12.55 0.18
N SER A 365 -4.44 -13.06 0.39
CA SER A 365 -4.72 -14.45 0.76
C SER A 365 -5.18 -15.32 -0.42
N GLY A 366 -5.19 -16.63 -0.21
CA GLY A 366 -5.65 -17.63 -1.19
C GLY A 366 -4.50 -18.30 -1.93
N ARG A 367 -4.83 -19.33 -2.73
CA ARG A 367 -3.85 -20.19 -3.41
C ARG A 367 -2.84 -19.40 -4.25
N PHE A 368 -3.33 -18.41 -5.00
CA PHE A 368 -2.50 -17.55 -5.85
C PHE A 368 -2.30 -16.15 -5.22
N GLY A 369 -2.50 -16.02 -3.91
CA GLY A 369 -2.36 -14.76 -3.22
C GLY A 369 -0.91 -14.39 -2.95
N THR A 370 -0.61 -13.09 -2.81
CA THR A 370 0.76 -12.59 -2.61
C THR A 370 1.41 -13.17 -1.35
N MET A 371 0.66 -13.30 -0.25
CA MET A 371 1.19 -13.82 1.01
C MET A 371 1.66 -15.28 0.88
N THR A 372 1.04 -16.08 -0.01
CA THR A 372 1.43 -17.47 -0.28
C THR A 372 2.83 -17.52 -0.88
N TYR A 373 3.09 -16.73 -1.92
CA TYR A 373 4.40 -16.70 -2.58
C TYR A 373 5.46 -16.02 -1.73
N LEU A 374 5.11 -14.94 -1.04
CA LEU A 374 6.01 -14.26 -0.10
C LEU A 374 6.41 -15.17 1.05
N SER A 375 5.50 -16.01 1.56
CA SER A 375 5.81 -17.00 2.61
C SER A 375 6.75 -18.08 2.11
N LYS A 376 6.51 -18.64 0.91
CA LYS A 376 7.42 -19.60 0.28
C LYS A 376 8.80 -18.98 0.06
N ALA A 377 8.86 -17.78 -0.51
CA ALA A 377 10.10 -17.07 -0.78
C ALA A 377 10.88 -16.74 0.50
N ALA A 378 10.22 -16.25 1.54
CA ALA A 378 10.85 -15.94 2.81
C ALA A 378 11.38 -17.20 3.50
N ALA A 379 10.64 -18.32 3.46
CA ALA A 379 11.10 -19.60 3.98
C ALA A 379 12.37 -20.09 3.27
N THR A 380 12.37 -20.11 1.93
CA THR A 380 13.56 -20.49 1.13
C THR A 380 14.74 -19.57 1.42
N TYR A 381 14.52 -18.25 1.42
CA TYR A 381 15.57 -17.27 1.62
C TYR A 381 16.18 -17.33 3.02
N VAL A 382 15.37 -17.49 4.07
CA VAL A 382 15.88 -17.58 5.45
C VAL A 382 16.60 -18.90 5.71
N GLN A 383 16.19 -20.01 5.06
CA GLN A 383 16.87 -21.30 5.18
C GLN A 383 18.33 -21.25 4.71
N GLU A 384 18.67 -20.41 3.72
CA GLU A 384 20.05 -20.23 3.26
C GLU A 384 20.98 -19.68 4.36
N PHE A 385 20.44 -19.02 5.39
CA PHE A 385 21.21 -18.46 6.50
C PHE A 385 21.26 -19.36 7.73
N LEU A 386 20.42 -20.40 7.78
CA LEU A 386 20.50 -21.37 8.85
C LEU A 386 21.77 -22.22 8.63
N PRO A 387 22.55 -22.52 9.69
CA PRO A 387 23.67 -23.43 9.54
C PRO A 387 23.12 -24.75 8.99
N HIS A 388 23.55 -25.13 7.78
CA HIS A 388 23.31 -26.46 7.26
C HIS A 388 23.76 -27.42 8.36
N SER A 389 22.83 -28.17 8.95
CA SER A 389 23.15 -29.19 9.93
C SER A 389 24.27 -30.04 9.34
N ILE A 390 25.47 -29.88 9.88
CA ILE A 390 26.62 -30.70 9.54
C ILE A 390 26.14 -32.11 9.82
N CYS A 391 25.97 -32.89 8.76
CA CYS A 391 25.74 -34.32 8.84
C CYS A 391 26.88 -34.90 9.67
N ALA A 392 26.59 -35.21 10.94
CA ALA A 392 27.50 -35.95 11.79
C ALA A 392 27.55 -37.37 11.22
N MET A 393 28.52 -37.61 10.33
CA MET A 393 29.04 -38.96 10.16
C MET A 393 29.72 -39.35 11.47
N GLN A 394 29.16 -40.33 12.16
CA GLN A 394 29.87 -41.23 13.05
C GLN A 394 29.37 -42.65 12.86
#